data_AF-A0A351X2I2-F1
#
_entry.id   AF-A0A351X2I2-F1
#
_cell.length_a   1.000
_cell.length_b   1.000
_cell.length_c   1.000
_cell.angle_alpha   90.00
_cell.angle_beta   90.00
_cell.angle_gamma   90.00
#
_symmetry.space_group_name_H-M   'P 1'
#
loop_
_entity.id
_entity.type
_entity.pdbx_description
1 polymer ?
#
loop_
_entity_poly.entity_id
_entity_poly.type
_entity_poly.pdbx_seq_one_letter_code
_entity_poly.pdbx_strand_id
1 'polypeptide(L)'
;MLPIPGANPIGSGEAAPSNSASRGGRLYDNWWKEAGVAEPAADQPLWASQTTNTRSGVDTWRCKECHGWDYLGAAGAYGSGSHFTGFPGVFGAESKTLDEIVAILSGGSNADHDFSAMGDDAMKDLATFIQSGLVDVSPLIDAATKGPVEGDAAHGEELFASCAACHGEDGRVFNFGSDAEPEYVGTIALDNPWEFLHKVRSGQPGTAMPAAMDSGWSLDDLLDLLAFAQTLPVEVP
;
A
#
# COMPACT_ATOMS: atom_id res chain seq x y z
N MET A 1 19.42 43.65 -32.61
CA MET A 1 18.21 42.81 -32.59
C MET A 1 17.29 43.38 -31.51
N LEU A 2 16.12 43.87 -31.91
CA LEU A 2 15.11 44.42 -31.00
C LEU A 2 14.35 43.27 -30.31
N PRO A 3 13.97 43.39 -29.03
CA PRO A 3 13.19 42.37 -28.33
C PRO A 3 11.73 42.37 -28.82
N ILE A 4 11.16 41.18 -28.96
CA ILE A 4 9.75 40.96 -29.33
C ILE A 4 8.88 41.25 -28.09
N PRO A 5 7.91 42.19 -28.14
CA PRO A 5 6.94 42.39 -27.08
C PRO A 5 5.85 41.32 -27.18
N GLY A 6 5.61 40.53 -26.11
CA GLY A 6 4.45 39.64 -26.05
C GLY A 6 4.59 38.31 -25.31
N ALA A 7 5.71 38.01 -24.65
CA ALA A 7 5.77 36.85 -23.76
C ALA A 7 5.14 37.20 -22.41
N ASN A 8 3.85 36.87 -22.24
CA ASN A 8 3.28 36.74 -20.90
C ASN A 8 4.11 35.71 -20.11
N PRO A 9 4.48 35.96 -18.85
CA PRO A 9 5.07 34.94 -18.01
C PRO A 9 4.09 33.76 -17.93
N ILE A 10 4.58 32.56 -18.21
CA ILE A 10 3.85 31.33 -17.96
C ILE A 10 3.56 31.33 -16.47
N GLY A 11 2.29 31.52 -16.12
CA GLY A 11 1.84 31.47 -14.74
C GLY A 11 2.33 30.19 -14.12
N SER A 12 2.91 30.31 -12.93
CA SER A 12 3.07 29.20 -12.00
C SER A 12 1.69 28.61 -11.76
N GLY A 13 1.33 27.62 -12.57
CA GLY A 13 0.13 26.83 -12.36
C GLY A 13 0.32 26.12 -11.03
N GLU A 14 -0.42 26.56 -10.02
CA GLU A 14 -0.69 25.78 -8.84
C GLU A 14 -1.17 24.41 -9.33
N ALA A 15 -0.42 23.36 -9.03
CA ALA A 15 -0.83 22.00 -9.36
C ALA A 15 -2.21 21.79 -8.73
N ALA A 16 -3.16 21.26 -9.50
CA ALA A 16 -4.44 20.86 -8.94
C ALA A 16 -4.18 19.94 -7.73
N PRO A 17 -4.90 20.10 -6.61
CA PRO A 17 -4.71 19.25 -5.45
C PRO A 17 -4.84 17.79 -5.87
N SER A 18 -3.80 16.98 -5.61
CA SER A 18 -3.88 15.54 -5.83
C SER A 18 -4.75 14.92 -4.75
N ASN A 19 -5.80 14.22 -5.20
CA ASN A 19 -6.64 13.33 -4.39
C ASN A 19 -6.63 11.95 -5.07
N SER A 20 -5.44 11.42 -5.33
CA SER A 20 -5.22 10.13 -5.98
C SER A 20 -5.30 9.02 -4.93
N ALA A 21 -6.36 8.22 -4.97
CA ALA A 21 -6.50 7.05 -4.11
C ALA A 21 -5.38 6.02 -4.37
N SER A 22 -4.93 5.84 -5.62
CA SER A 22 -3.85 4.91 -5.95
C SER A 22 -2.51 5.34 -5.38
N ARG A 23 -2.19 6.63 -5.47
CA ARG A 23 -1.02 7.19 -4.77
C ARG A 23 -1.16 7.09 -3.25
N GLY A 24 -2.35 7.36 -2.71
CA GLY A 24 -2.65 7.19 -1.29
C GLY A 24 -2.43 5.76 -0.79
N GLY A 25 -2.79 4.75 -1.58
CA GLY A 25 -2.49 3.35 -1.28
C GLY A 25 -0.99 3.08 -1.23
N ARG A 26 -0.21 3.58 -2.20
CA ARG A 26 1.26 3.47 -2.15
C ARG A 26 1.87 4.21 -0.94
N LEU A 27 1.28 5.34 -0.54
CA LEU A 27 1.70 6.03 0.69
C LEU A 27 1.40 5.19 1.94
N TYR A 28 0.27 4.48 1.99
CA TYR A 28 -0.05 3.55 3.08
C TYR A 28 0.97 2.41 3.19
N ASP A 29 1.43 1.89 2.04
CA ASP A 29 2.51 0.93 1.96
C ASP A 29 3.80 1.53 2.51
N ASN A 30 4.38 2.53 1.83
CA ASN A 30 5.65 3.18 2.21
C ASN A 30 5.63 4.67 1.85
N TRP A 31 5.23 5.50 2.82
CA TRP A 31 4.98 6.91 2.58
C TRP A 31 6.23 7.71 2.21
N TRP A 32 7.38 7.44 2.81
CA TRP A 32 8.58 8.24 2.55
C TRP A 32 9.13 7.97 1.16
N LYS A 33 9.08 6.71 0.71
CA LYS A 33 9.49 6.33 -0.64
C LYS A 33 8.57 6.91 -1.71
N GLU A 34 7.25 6.87 -1.50
CA GLU A 34 6.28 7.41 -2.46
C GLU A 34 6.20 8.96 -2.43
N ALA A 35 6.45 9.58 -1.27
CA ALA A 35 6.55 11.04 -1.16
C ALA A 35 7.91 11.58 -1.65
N GLY A 36 8.91 10.72 -1.83
CA GLY A 36 10.25 11.13 -2.26
C GLY A 36 10.98 11.96 -1.21
N VAL A 37 10.71 11.70 0.08
CA VAL A 37 11.33 12.39 1.22
C VAL A 37 12.34 11.48 1.92
N ALA A 38 13.10 12.05 2.85
CA ALA A 38 14.09 11.30 3.59
C ALA A 38 13.45 10.19 4.43
N GLU A 39 14.10 9.03 4.46
CA GLU A 39 13.71 7.91 5.31
C GLU A 39 13.79 8.29 6.81
N PRO A 40 12.78 7.94 7.62
CA PRO A 40 12.82 8.15 9.06
C PRO A 40 13.96 7.36 9.73
N ALA A 41 14.71 8.02 10.63
CA ALA A 41 15.90 7.42 11.23
C ALA A 41 15.67 6.73 12.59
N ALA A 42 14.60 7.09 13.31
CA ALA A 42 14.27 6.55 14.62
C ALA A 42 12.93 5.81 14.57
N ASP A 43 12.52 5.19 15.68
CA ASP A 43 11.18 4.61 15.80
C ASP A 43 10.11 5.71 15.68
N GLN A 44 8.95 5.32 15.15
CA GLN A 44 7.75 6.14 15.13
C GLN A 44 7.33 6.41 16.60
N PRO A 45 7.08 7.66 17.02
CA PRO A 45 6.88 7.98 18.44
C PRO A 45 5.76 7.19 19.15
N LEU A 46 4.62 6.99 18.47
CA LEU A 46 3.48 6.22 18.98
C LEU A 46 3.82 4.74 19.17
N TRP A 47 4.84 4.22 18.49
CA TRP A 47 5.28 2.83 18.64
C TRP A 47 5.62 2.47 20.08
N ALA A 48 6.11 3.42 20.88
CA ALA A 48 6.42 3.23 22.30
C ALA A 48 5.18 2.93 23.18
N SER A 49 3.97 3.13 22.65
CA SER A 49 2.72 2.82 23.37
C SER A 49 2.30 1.35 23.30
N GLN A 50 2.95 0.54 22.46
CA GLN A 50 2.77 -0.92 22.40
C GLN A 50 4.04 -1.66 22.84
N THR A 51 3.91 -2.93 23.23
CA THR A 51 5.04 -3.77 23.70
C THR A 51 5.06 -5.18 23.10
N THR A 52 4.16 -5.48 22.17
CA THR A 52 3.93 -6.83 21.63
C THR A 52 4.68 -7.08 20.33
N ASN A 53 4.87 -6.05 19.50
CA ASN A 53 5.64 -6.11 18.27
C ASN A 53 7.05 -5.56 18.52
N THR A 54 8.06 -6.39 18.24
CA THR A 54 9.47 -6.10 18.55
C THR A 54 10.23 -5.45 17.40
N ARG A 55 9.56 -5.07 16.31
CA ARG A 55 10.18 -4.32 15.21
C ARG A 55 10.60 -2.92 15.67
N SER A 56 11.52 -2.33 14.90
CA SER A 56 12.16 -1.05 15.20
C SER A 56 12.53 -0.33 13.91
N GLY A 57 12.94 0.93 14.03
CA GLY A 57 13.33 1.79 12.93
C GLY A 57 12.20 1.99 11.94
N VAL A 58 12.53 1.89 10.66
CA VAL A 58 11.61 2.18 9.54
C VAL A 58 10.35 1.32 9.53
N ASP A 59 10.41 0.10 10.06
CA ASP A 59 9.23 -0.79 10.13
C ASP A 59 8.09 -0.17 10.94
N THR A 60 8.43 0.58 11.98
CA THR A 60 7.47 1.24 12.88
C THR A 60 6.74 2.41 12.22
N TRP A 61 7.25 2.91 11.09
CA TRP A 61 6.66 4.01 10.31
C TRP A 61 5.74 3.54 9.19
N ARG A 62 5.67 2.23 8.95
CA ARG A 62 4.81 1.66 7.90
C ARG A 62 3.37 1.63 8.42
N CYS A 63 2.42 2.25 7.72
CA CYS A 63 1.01 2.28 8.16
C CYS A 63 0.47 0.87 8.36
N LYS A 64 0.81 -0.05 7.43
CA LYS A 64 0.47 -1.47 7.52
C LYS A 64 0.95 -2.15 8.79
N GLU A 65 2.00 -1.68 9.45
CA GLU A 65 2.55 -2.35 10.63
C GLU A 65 1.69 -2.11 11.87
N CYS A 66 1.04 -0.94 11.95
CA CYS A 66 0.04 -0.63 12.99
C CYS A 66 -1.36 -1.06 12.58
N HIS A 67 -1.73 -0.85 11.31
CA HIS A 67 -3.12 -0.92 10.84
C HIS A 67 -3.42 -2.14 9.95
N GLY A 68 -2.43 -3.01 9.69
CA GLY A 68 -2.57 -4.21 8.87
C GLY A 68 -2.59 -3.95 7.37
N TRP A 69 -2.24 -4.95 6.57
CA TRP A 69 -2.43 -4.90 5.12
C TRP A 69 -3.92 -5.02 4.72
N ASP A 70 -4.73 -5.57 5.61
CA ASP A 70 -6.19 -5.67 5.49
C ASP A 70 -6.93 -4.46 6.08
N TYR A 71 -6.19 -3.46 6.56
CA TYR A 71 -6.73 -2.21 7.14
C TYR A 71 -7.51 -2.38 8.45
N LEU A 72 -7.50 -3.58 9.06
CA LEU A 72 -8.28 -3.91 10.26
C LEU A 72 -7.44 -3.87 11.55
N GLY A 73 -6.12 -3.74 11.45
CA GLY A 73 -5.20 -3.68 12.59
C GLY A 73 -5.36 -4.89 13.50
N ALA A 74 -5.55 -4.65 14.81
CA ALA A 74 -5.73 -5.67 15.83
C ALA A 74 -6.98 -6.54 15.65
N ALA A 75 -7.96 -6.13 14.83
CA ALA A 75 -9.15 -6.92 14.53
C ALA A 75 -8.98 -7.84 13.31
N GLY A 76 -7.86 -7.72 12.59
CA GLY A 76 -7.62 -8.38 11.30
C GLY A 76 -6.56 -9.47 11.33
N ALA A 77 -5.91 -9.67 10.18
CA ALA A 77 -4.79 -10.59 9.97
C ALA A 77 -3.64 -10.34 10.96
N TYR A 78 -3.46 -9.11 11.42
CA TYR A 78 -2.46 -8.74 12.43
C TYR A 78 -3.02 -8.75 13.87
N GLY A 79 -4.18 -9.36 14.11
CA GLY A 79 -4.77 -9.52 15.44
C GLY A 79 -4.01 -10.49 16.37
N SER A 80 -2.99 -11.17 15.86
CA SER A 80 -2.07 -12.00 16.65
C SER A 80 -0.70 -12.14 15.96
N GLY A 81 0.23 -12.87 16.58
CA GLY A 81 1.54 -13.16 16.00
C GLY A 81 2.53 -11.99 16.09
N SER A 82 3.60 -12.06 15.30
CA SER A 82 4.73 -11.12 15.37
C SER A 82 4.41 -9.71 14.89
N HIS A 83 3.28 -9.51 14.20
CA HIS A 83 2.82 -8.19 13.74
C HIS A 83 1.84 -7.52 14.70
N PHE A 84 1.34 -8.23 15.72
CA PHE A 84 0.33 -7.68 16.62
C PHE A 84 0.85 -6.50 17.44
N THR A 85 0.16 -5.37 17.33
CA THR A 85 0.46 -4.12 18.07
C THR A 85 -0.66 -3.71 19.02
N GLY A 86 -1.88 -4.22 18.83
CA GLY A 86 -3.08 -3.77 19.54
C GLY A 86 -3.71 -2.48 18.98
N PHE A 87 -3.11 -1.84 17.97
CA PHE A 87 -3.69 -0.66 17.33
C PHE A 87 -4.92 -1.02 16.48
N PRO A 88 -5.93 -0.12 16.40
CA PRO A 88 -7.11 -0.37 15.57
C PRO A 88 -6.79 -0.25 14.08
N GLY A 89 -7.66 -0.82 13.24
CA GLY A 89 -7.68 -0.56 11.80
C GLY A 89 -8.13 0.85 11.43
N VAL A 90 -8.18 1.13 10.13
CA VAL A 90 -8.47 2.47 9.57
C VAL A 90 -9.86 2.62 8.95
N PHE A 91 -10.65 1.55 8.78
CA PHE A 91 -12.03 1.65 8.24
C PHE A 91 -12.92 2.64 9.00
N GLY A 92 -12.74 2.79 10.31
CA GLY A 92 -13.50 3.77 11.10
C GLY A 92 -13.24 5.24 10.71
N ALA A 93 -12.21 5.51 9.90
CA ALA A 93 -11.92 6.85 9.39
C ALA A 93 -12.70 7.21 8.13
N GLU A 94 -13.33 6.25 7.42
CA GLU A 94 -14.10 6.52 6.19
C GLU A 94 -15.28 7.47 6.41
N SER A 95 -15.86 7.47 7.62
CA SER A 95 -16.96 8.37 7.98
C SER A 95 -16.52 9.80 8.28
N LYS A 96 -15.22 10.10 8.24
CA LYS A 96 -14.65 11.42 8.51
C LYS A 96 -14.48 12.20 7.21
N THR A 97 -14.47 13.52 7.32
CA THR A 97 -14.09 14.41 6.23
C THR A 97 -12.59 14.29 5.92
N LEU A 98 -12.18 14.66 4.70
CA LEU A 98 -10.76 14.64 4.33
C LEU A 98 -9.90 15.48 5.29
N ASP A 99 -10.39 16.66 5.67
CA ASP A 99 -9.69 17.56 6.60
C ASP A 99 -9.51 16.93 7.99
N GLU A 100 -10.52 16.18 8.49
CA GLU A 100 -10.41 15.45 9.75
C GLU A 100 -9.38 14.32 9.66
N ILE A 101 -9.30 13.61 8.54
CA ILE A 101 -8.30 12.54 8.33
C ILE A 101 -6.90 13.17 8.24
N VAL A 102 -6.72 14.25 7.48
CA VAL A 102 -5.45 14.99 7.41
C VAL A 102 -5.04 15.53 8.78
N ALA A 103 -5.99 16.02 9.58
CA ALA A 103 -5.72 16.45 10.95
C ALA A 103 -5.25 15.30 11.85
N ILE A 104 -5.76 14.08 11.67
CA ILE A 104 -5.28 12.88 12.37
C ILE A 104 -3.86 12.51 11.90
N LEU A 105 -3.61 12.52 10.60
CA LEU A 105 -2.30 12.19 10.00
C LEU A 105 -1.20 13.19 10.39
N SER A 106 -1.55 14.44 10.68
CA SER A 106 -0.63 15.50 11.11
C SER A 106 -0.55 15.66 12.63
N GLY A 107 -0.91 14.62 13.37
CA GLY A 107 -0.79 14.58 14.83
C GLY A 107 -1.82 15.40 15.62
N GLY A 108 -2.88 15.90 14.98
CA GLY A 108 -3.91 16.72 15.63
C GLY A 108 -4.73 15.98 16.70
N SER A 109 -4.95 14.68 16.54
CA SER A 109 -5.59 13.83 17.56
C SER A 109 -4.59 13.23 18.54
N ASN A 110 -3.35 13.03 18.11
CA ASN A 110 -2.25 12.53 18.93
C ASN A 110 -0.93 13.00 18.30
N ALA A 111 -0.15 13.83 19.02
CA ALA A 111 1.10 14.38 18.50
C ALA A 111 2.14 13.31 18.13
N ASP A 112 2.06 12.13 18.73
CA ASP A 112 2.94 11.01 18.43
C ASP A 112 2.55 10.28 17.12
N HIS A 113 1.40 10.61 16.53
CA HIS A 113 0.90 10.11 15.25
C HIS A 113 1.04 11.18 14.14
N ASP A 114 2.23 11.76 14.03
CA ASP A 114 2.54 12.82 13.06
C ASP A 114 3.33 12.29 11.86
N PHE A 115 2.74 12.41 10.68
CA PHE A 115 3.34 12.06 9.38
C PHE A 115 3.48 13.28 8.46
N SER A 116 3.37 14.50 8.98
CA SER A 116 3.44 15.76 8.21
C SER A 116 4.71 15.91 7.38
N ALA A 117 5.79 15.18 7.72
CA ALA A 117 7.00 15.09 6.93
C ALA A 117 6.78 14.62 5.47
N MET A 118 5.67 13.94 5.16
CA MET A 118 5.33 13.55 3.79
C MET A 118 4.86 14.73 2.90
N GLY A 119 4.47 15.85 3.51
CA GLY A 119 3.94 17.02 2.83
C GLY A 119 2.43 16.96 2.55
N ASP A 120 1.83 18.13 2.33
CA ASP A 120 0.38 18.32 2.28
C ASP A 120 -0.31 17.50 1.19
N ASP A 121 0.27 17.43 -0.01
CA ASP A 121 -0.32 16.70 -1.13
C ASP A 121 -0.30 15.18 -0.90
N ALA A 122 0.78 14.65 -0.30
CA ALA A 122 0.83 13.25 0.11
C ALA A 122 -0.17 12.95 1.25
N MET A 123 -0.32 13.85 2.22
CA MET A 123 -1.34 13.68 3.25
C MET A 123 -2.76 13.65 2.65
N LYS A 124 -3.06 14.50 1.66
CA LYS A 124 -4.37 14.50 0.98
C LYS A 124 -4.60 13.25 0.15
N ASP A 125 -3.59 12.75 -0.57
CA ASP A 125 -3.69 11.48 -1.30
C ASP A 125 -3.93 10.31 -0.35
N LEU A 126 -3.17 10.22 0.75
CA LEU A 126 -3.35 9.18 1.77
C LEU A 126 -4.72 9.29 2.44
N ALA A 127 -5.16 10.51 2.79
CA ALA A 127 -6.49 10.74 3.34
C ALA A 127 -7.60 10.33 2.34
N THR A 128 -7.40 10.57 1.05
CA THR A 128 -8.33 10.15 -0.01
C THR A 128 -8.44 8.62 -0.08
N PHE A 129 -7.30 7.93 -0.03
CA PHE A 129 -7.28 6.47 0.03
C PHE A 129 -7.96 5.92 1.28
N ILE A 130 -7.71 6.50 2.45
CA ILE A 130 -8.36 6.08 3.70
C ILE A 130 -9.88 6.36 3.65
N GLN A 131 -10.31 7.45 3.02
CA GLN A 131 -11.72 7.83 2.99
C GLN A 131 -12.56 6.98 2.01
N SER A 132 -12.01 6.66 0.84
CA SER A 132 -12.78 6.08 -0.26
C SER A 132 -12.05 5.01 -1.08
N GLY A 133 -10.78 4.77 -0.76
CA GLY A 133 -9.93 3.80 -1.43
C GLY A 133 -9.84 2.46 -0.72
N LEU A 134 -10.29 2.31 0.53
CA LEU A 134 -10.21 1.04 1.25
C LEU A 134 -11.19 0.00 0.69
N VAL A 135 -10.85 -1.28 0.87
CA VAL A 135 -11.73 -2.41 0.53
C VAL A 135 -11.58 -3.45 1.62
N ASP A 136 -12.72 -3.90 2.16
CA ASP A 136 -12.74 -5.02 3.09
C ASP A 136 -12.62 -6.34 2.32
N VAL A 137 -11.41 -6.90 2.33
CA VAL A 137 -11.10 -8.20 1.72
C VAL A 137 -11.18 -9.35 2.73
N SER A 138 -11.54 -9.09 3.99
CA SER A 138 -11.69 -10.13 5.01
C SER A 138 -12.72 -11.21 4.67
N PRO A 139 -13.87 -10.94 4.01
CA PRO A 139 -14.78 -12.01 3.59
C PRO A 139 -14.30 -12.74 2.32
N LEU A 140 -13.26 -12.23 1.66
CA LEU A 140 -12.79 -12.70 0.34
C LEU A 140 -11.53 -13.57 0.44
N ILE A 141 -10.83 -13.55 1.58
CA ILE A 141 -9.65 -14.39 1.84
C ILE A 141 -9.96 -15.32 3.02
N ASP A 142 -9.74 -16.61 2.83
CA ASP A 142 -9.73 -17.56 3.93
C ASP A 142 -8.44 -17.36 4.74
N ALA A 143 -8.56 -16.81 5.96
CA ALA A 143 -7.40 -16.49 6.79
C ALA A 143 -6.58 -17.71 7.23
N ALA A 144 -7.15 -18.92 7.23
CA ALA A 144 -6.46 -20.14 7.61
C ALA A 144 -5.63 -20.72 6.46
N THR A 145 -6.16 -20.68 5.23
CA THR A 145 -5.46 -21.18 4.04
C THR A 145 -4.68 -20.10 3.31
N LYS A 146 -4.95 -18.82 3.60
CA LYS A 146 -4.48 -17.63 2.88
C LYS A 146 -4.88 -17.60 1.40
N GLY A 147 -5.79 -18.46 0.98
CA GLY A 147 -6.33 -18.48 -0.38
C GLY A 147 -7.52 -17.53 -0.53
N PRO A 148 -7.83 -17.08 -1.76
CA PRO A 148 -9.11 -16.45 -2.04
C PRO A 148 -10.26 -17.45 -1.83
N VAL A 149 -11.39 -16.99 -1.29
CA VAL A 149 -12.59 -17.81 -1.06
C VAL A 149 -13.19 -18.29 -2.38
N GLU A 150 -13.18 -17.42 -3.38
CA GLU A 150 -13.51 -17.71 -4.78
C GLU A 150 -12.43 -17.09 -5.68
N GLY A 151 -12.08 -17.78 -6.77
CA GLY A 151 -11.13 -17.29 -7.76
C GLY A 151 -10.93 -18.27 -8.92
N ASP A 152 -10.92 -17.74 -10.13
CA ASP A 152 -10.61 -18.44 -11.38
C ASP A 152 -9.15 -18.22 -11.76
N ALA A 153 -8.29 -19.19 -11.45
CA ALA A 153 -6.87 -19.13 -11.78
C ALA A 153 -6.59 -19.06 -13.29
N ALA A 154 -7.49 -19.55 -14.16
CA ALA A 154 -7.30 -19.44 -15.60
C ALA A 154 -7.53 -18.00 -16.07
N HIS A 155 -8.54 -17.31 -15.54
CA HIS A 155 -8.70 -15.88 -15.79
C HIS A 155 -7.58 -15.06 -15.15
N GLY A 156 -7.12 -15.45 -13.96
CA GLY A 156 -5.95 -14.86 -13.29
C GLY A 156 -4.67 -14.95 -14.12
N GLU A 157 -4.45 -16.06 -14.82
CA GLU A 157 -3.32 -16.23 -15.75
C GLU A 157 -3.39 -15.23 -16.90
N GLU A 158 -4.58 -15.03 -17.49
CA GLU A 158 -4.80 -14.04 -18.56
C GLU A 158 -4.49 -12.61 -18.06
N LEU A 159 -4.93 -12.27 -16.85
CA LEU A 159 -4.64 -10.98 -16.21
C LEU A 159 -3.14 -10.81 -15.93
N PHE A 160 -2.48 -11.87 -15.45
CA PHE A 160 -1.06 -11.86 -15.13
C PHE A 160 -0.16 -11.60 -16.34
N ALA A 161 -0.63 -11.86 -17.58
CA ALA A 161 0.14 -11.58 -18.79
C ALA A 161 0.63 -10.12 -18.86
N SER A 162 -0.13 -9.17 -18.31
CA SER A 162 0.28 -7.76 -18.21
C SER A 162 1.38 -7.53 -17.16
N CYS A 163 1.35 -8.29 -16.06
CA CYS A 163 2.34 -8.25 -14.99
C CYS A 163 3.65 -8.93 -15.41
N ALA A 164 3.56 -10.02 -16.18
CA ALA A 164 4.68 -10.81 -16.67
C ALA A 164 5.66 -9.99 -17.54
N ALA A 165 5.19 -8.90 -18.15
CA ALA A 165 6.05 -7.97 -18.90
C ALA A 165 7.20 -7.39 -18.04
N CYS A 166 7.00 -7.28 -16.72
CA CYS A 166 8.00 -6.85 -15.75
C CYS A 166 8.45 -7.99 -14.82
N HIS A 167 7.53 -8.83 -14.37
CA HIS A 167 7.79 -9.88 -13.37
C HIS A 167 8.28 -11.20 -13.96
N GLY A 168 8.20 -11.37 -15.29
CA GLY A 168 8.43 -12.65 -15.98
C GLY A 168 7.20 -13.56 -15.91
N GLU A 169 7.12 -14.53 -16.82
CA GLU A 169 6.01 -15.51 -16.87
C GLU A 169 5.92 -16.35 -15.59
N ASP A 170 7.06 -16.57 -14.92
CA ASP A 170 7.14 -17.30 -13.65
C ASP A 170 7.15 -16.39 -12.41
N GLY A 171 7.05 -15.06 -12.59
CA GLY A 171 7.02 -14.10 -11.49
C GLY A 171 8.32 -13.91 -10.70
N ARG A 172 9.46 -14.41 -11.19
CA ARG A 172 10.74 -14.43 -10.45
C ARG A 172 11.82 -13.46 -10.96
N VAL A 173 11.48 -12.57 -11.90
CA VAL A 173 12.45 -11.59 -12.43
C VAL A 173 13.02 -10.68 -11.34
N PHE A 174 12.21 -10.31 -10.36
CA PHE A 174 12.64 -9.50 -9.21
C PHE A 174 12.63 -10.34 -7.94
N ASN A 175 13.79 -10.43 -7.27
CA ASN A 175 13.86 -10.86 -5.88
C ASN A 175 13.58 -9.64 -4.99
N PHE A 176 12.46 -9.64 -4.28
CA PHE A 176 12.05 -8.58 -3.36
C PHE A 176 12.70 -8.70 -1.98
N GLY A 177 13.22 -9.89 -1.67
CA GLY A 177 13.90 -10.21 -0.43
C GLY A 177 15.41 -10.08 -0.56
N SER A 178 16.12 -11.09 -0.08
CA SER A 178 17.58 -11.18 -0.17
C SER A 178 18.01 -12.45 -0.90
N ASP A 179 19.29 -12.57 -1.22
CA ASP A 179 19.82 -13.82 -1.80
C ASP A 179 19.68 -15.02 -0.84
N ALA A 180 19.63 -14.77 0.48
CA ALA A 180 19.50 -15.80 1.50
C ALA A 180 18.04 -16.19 1.79
N GLU A 181 17.14 -15.22 1.67
CA GLU A 181 15.70 -15.35 1.88
C GLU A 181 15.00 -14.68 0.68
N PRO A 182 14.92 -15.37 -0.48
CA PRO A 182 14.37 -14.79 -1.68
C PRO A 182 12.85 -14.66 -1.56
N GLU A 183 12.32 -13.61 -2.17
CA GLU A 183 10.89 -13.33 -2.20
C GLU A 183 10.48 -12.94 -3.62
N TYR A 184 9.47 -13.63 -4.15
CA TYR A 184 8.96 -13.44 -5.50
C TYR A 184 7.46 -13.18 -5.46
N VAL A 185 6.83 -12.99 -6.63
CA VAL A 185 5.38 -12.78 -6.72
C VAL A 185 4.61 -13.92 -6.04
N GLY A 186 4.99 -15.17 -6.32
CA GLY A 186 4.36 -16.35 -5.69
C GLY A 186 4.57 -16.40 -4.18
N THR A 187 5.75 -15.99 -3.69
CA THR A 187 6.06 -15.94 -2.25
C THR A 187 5.10 -15.00 -1.53
N ILE A 188 4.96 -13.77 -2.03
CA ILE A 188 4.05 -12.77 -1.45
C ILE A 188 2.60 -13.25 -1.52
N ALA A 189 2.18 -13.79 -2.66
CA ALA A 189 0.81 -14.28 -2.85
C ALA A 189 0.43 -15.40 -1.86
N LEU A 190 1.36 -16.30 -1.54
CA LEU A 190 1.14 -17.40 -0.60
C LEU A 190 1.28 -16.95 0.86
N ASP A 191 2.30 -16.17 1.19
CA ASP A 191 2.60 -15.82 2.58
C ASP A 191 1.76 -14.64 3.09
N ASN A 192 1.41 -13.70 2.22
CA ASN A 192 0.71 -12.48 2.59
C ASN A 192 -0.25 -12.01 1.47
N PRO A 193 -1.39 -12.71 1.26
CA PRO A 193 -2.35 -12.37 0.22
C PRO A 193 -2.90 -10.93 0.37
N TRP A 194 -3.00 -10.40 1.59
CA TRP A 194 -3.42 -9.02 1.84
C TRP A 194 -2.42 -8.01 1.29
N GLU A 195 -1.12 -8.26 1.45
CA GLU A 195 -0.07 -7.44 0.85
C GLU A 195 -0.09 -7.53 -0.68
N PHE A 196 -0.22 -8.75 -1.21
CA PHE A 196 -0.35 -8.96 -2.65
C PHE A 196 -1.49 -8.12 -3.23
N LEU A 197 -2.71 -8.26 -2.69
CA LEU A 197 -3.88 -7.51 -3.15
C LEU A 197 -3.69 -6.00 -3.02
N HIS A 198 -3.12 -5.52 -1.90
CA HIS A 198 -2.85 -4.10 -1.71
C HIS A 198 -1.92 -3.55 -2.81
N LYS A 199 -0.81 -4.24 -3.07
CA LYS A 199 0.20 -3.82 -4.04
C LYS A 199 -0.30 -3.89 -5.48
N VAL A 200 -1.05 -4.93 -5.85
CA VAL A 200 -1.67 -4.97 -7.19
C VAL A 200 -2.67 -3.83 -7.34
N ARG A 201 -3.50 -3.61 -6.33
CA ARG A 201 -4.58 -2.61 -6.40
C ARG A 201 -4.03 -1.18 -6.44
N SER A 202 -3.00 -0.88 -5.66
CA SER A 202 -2.46 0.48 -5.48
C SER A 202 -1.18 0.77 -6.27
N GLY A 203 -0.49 -0.27 -6.74
CA GLY A 203 0.88 -0.20 -7.25
C GLY A 203 1.93 -0.34 -6.14
N GLN A 204 3.21 -0.25 -6.52
CA GLN A 204 4.36 -0.40 -5.61
C GLN A 204 5.09 0.94 -5.42
N PRO A 205 5.31 1.39 -4.17
CA PRO A 205 5.95 2.69 -3.89
C PRO A 205 7.30 2.90 -4.58
N GLY A 206 7.45 4.06 -5.21
CA GLY A 206 8.69 4.45 -5.90
C GLY A 206 9.05 3.60 -7.12
N THR A 207 8.06 2.96 -7.76
CA THR A 207 8.24 2.20 -9.01
C THR A 207 7.20 2.62 -10.04
N ALA A 208 7.32 2.10 -11.26
CA ALA A 208 6.32 2.27 -12.32
C ALA A 208 5.24 1.17 -12.31
N MET A 209 5.15 0.34 -11.27
CA MET A 209 4.13 -0.70 -11.18
C MET A 209 2.73 -0.06 -11.21
N PRO A 210 1.88 -0.41 -12.19
CA PRO A 210 0.57 0.21 -12.36
C PRO A 210 -0.37 -0.16 -11.20
N ALA A 211 -1.37 0.68 -10.96
CA ALA A 211 -2.42 0.44 -9.99
C ALA A 211 -3.66 -0.12 -10.69
N ALA A 212 -4.12 -1.31 -10.30
CA ALA A 212 -5.32 -1.90 -10.89
C ALA A 212 -6.58 -1.05 -10.63
N MET A 213 -6.62 -0.28 -9.53
CA MET A 213 -7.72 0.64 -9.24
C MET A 213 -7.88 1.76 -10.29
N ASP A 214 -6.78 2.18 -10.93
CA ASP A 214 -6.82 3.18 -12.00
C ASP A 214 -7.20 2.56 -13.35
N SER A 215 -7.12 1.23 -13.45
CA SER A 215 -7.43 0.44 -14.64
C SER A 215 -8.84 -0.15 -14.63
N GLY A 216 -9.61 0.09 -13.56
CA GLY A 216 -11.01 -0.33 -13.44
C GLY A 216 -11.21 -1.82 -13.17
N TRP A 217 -10.18 -2.52 -12.67
CA TRP A 217 -10.31 -3.93 -12.30
C TRP A 217 -11.28 -4.10 -11.12
N SER A 218 -12.10 -5.14 -11.19
CA SER A 218 -13.00 -5.56 -10.12
C SER A 218 -12.24 -6.28 -9.00
N LEU A 219 -12.91 -6.54 -7.88
CA LEU A 219 -12.32 -7.37 -6.83
C LEU A 219 -12.17 -8.81 -7.29
N ASP A 220 -13.11 -9.33 -8.08
CA ASP A 220 -13.05 -10.68 -8.62
C ASP A 220 -11.79 -10.84 -9.50
N ASP A 221 -11.47 -9.85 -10.34
CA ASP A 221 -10.21 -9.85 -11.12
C ASP A 221 -8.96 -9.96 -10.24
N LEU A 222 -8.97 -9.29 -9.08
CA LEU A 222 -7.85 -9.34 -8.14
C LEU A 222 -7.76 -10.70 -7.41
N LEU A 223 -8.90 -11.32 -7.12
CA LEU A 223 -8.95 -12.64 -6.50
C LEU A 223 -8.55 -13.74 -7.49
N ASP A 224 -8.97 -13.63 -8.74
CA ASP A 224 -8.55 -14.49 -9.85
C ASP A 224 -7.04 -14.40 -10.04
N LEU A 225 -6.49 -13.17 -10.08
CA LEU A 225 -5.06 -12.94 -10.15
C LEU A 225 -4.33 -13.55 -8.94
N LEU A 226 -4.84 -13.38 -7.72
CA LEU A 226 -4.27 -13.98 -6.52
C LEU A 226 -4.27 -15.52 -6.61
N ALA A 227 -5.38 -16.12 -7.06
CA ALA A 227 -5.51 -17.56 -7.24
C ALA A 227 -4.44 -18.10 -8.21
N PHE A 228 -4.20 -17.40 -9.32
CA PHE A 228 -3.12 -17.75 -10.25
C PHE A 228 -1.73 -17.52 -9.63
N ALA A 229 -1.50 -16.36 -9.02
CA ALA A 229 -0.20 -16.00 -8.45
C ALA A 229 0.28 -16.98 -7.37
N GLN A 230 -0.64 -17.59 -6.62
CA GLN A 230 -0.34 -18.64 -5.64
C GLN A 230 0.15 -19.96 -6.26
N THR A 231 0.02 -20.12 -7.58
CA THR A 231 0.58 -21.26 -8.32
C THR A 231 2.00 -21.02 -8.82
N LEU A 232 2.49 -19.77 -8.76
CA LEU A 232 3.81 -19.41 -9.26
C LEU A 232 4.93 -19.97 -8.39
N PRO A 233 6.12 -20.28 -8.97
CA PRO A 233 7.25 -20.78 -8.21
C PRO A 233 7.74 -19.79 -7.15
N VAL A 234 8.14 -20.32 -5.99
CA VAL A 234 8.68 -19.54 -4.85
C VAL A 234 10.17 -19.77 -4.60
N GLU A 235 10.73 -20.80 -5.23
CA GLU A 235 12.15 -21.15 -5.11
C GLU A 235 12.99 -20.46 -6.18
N VAL A 236 14.28 -20.28 -5.86
CA VAL A 236 15.28 -19.77 -6.82
C VAL A 236 15.28 -20.65 -8.09
N PRO A 237 15.33 -20.05 -9.30
CA PRO A 237 15.41 -20.80 -10.57
C PRO A 237 16.59 -21.76 -10.69
#